data_AF-A0A3P6DR54-F1
#
_entry.id   AF-A0A3P6DR54-F1
#
_cell.length_a   1.000
_cell.length_b   1.000
_cell.length_c   1.000
_cell.angle_alpha   90.00
_cell.angle_beta   90.00
_cell.angle_gamma   90.00
#
_symmetry.space_group_name_H-M   'P 1'
#
loop_
_entity.id
_entity.type
_entity.pdbx_description
1 polymer ?
#
loop_
_entity_poly.entity_id
_entity_poly.type
_entity_poly.pdbx_seq_one_letter_code
_entity_poly.pdbx_strand_id
1 'polypeptide(L)'
;GSKAYLGQTEDSVVIDFNYYRADDALTPRLIQDVMEEMEQMAFVKYGAKPHWGKNRKVGFFGVKQKYGPNFDKFLELKNKLDPKMMFSSEWSDEILFGRESSKYDGCALEGNCVCSEDRHCSPSKGYFCRQGLVYTQARVC
;
A
#
# COMPACT_ATOMS: atom_id res chain seq x y z
N GLY A 1 -21.28 -11.62 4.06
CA GLY A 1 -20.25 -10.92 3.25
C GLY A 1 -20.54 -10.96 1.75
N SER A 2 -19.75 -10.21 0.98
CA SER A 2 -19.78 -10.08 -0.48
C SER A 2 -19.32 -11.36 -1.20
N LYS A 3 -19.85 -11.58 -2.42
CA LYS A 3 -19.42 -12.66 -3.33
C LYS A 3 -18.31 -12.23 -4.31
N ALA A 4 -17.92 -10.95 -4.32
CA ALA A 4 -16.85 -10.47 -5.19
C ALA A 4 -15.50 -11.05 -4.75
N TYR A 5 -14.69 -11.52 -5.69
CA TYR A 5 -13.40 -12.16 -5.39
C TYR A 5 -12.43 -11.24 -4.63
N LEU A 6 -12.40 -9.95 -4.98
CA LEU A 6 -11.60 -8.93 -4.27
C LEU A 6 -12.43 -8.13 -3.24
N GLY A 7 -13.59 -8.66 -2.85
CA GLY A 7 -14.49 -8.05 -1.88
C GLY A 7 -14.28 -8.53 -0.43
N GLN A 8 -15.09 -7.98 0.47
CA GLN A 8 -15.16 -8.38 1.88
C GLN A 8 -16.09 -9.60 2.01
N THR A 9 -15.51 -10.80 2.06
CA THR A 9 -16.25 -12.08 2.12
C THR A 9 -16.88 -12.37 3.48
N GLU A 10 -16.40 -11.70 4.52
CA GLU A 10 -16.77 -11.88 5.92
C GLU A 10 -17.32 -10.56 6.50
N ASP A 11 -17.99 -10.64 7.64
CA ASP A 11 -18.42 -9.45 8.36
C ASP A 11 -17.18 -8.66 8.77
N SER A 12 -17.16 -7.38 8.41
CA SER A 12 -15.95 -6.57 8.40
C SER A 12 -16.22 -5.18 8.97
N VAL A 13 -15.22 -4.62 9.66
CA VAL A 13 -15.20 -3.20 10.05
C VAL A 13 -14.24 -2.46 9.13
N VAL A 14 -14.66 -1.29 8.67
CA VAL A 14 -13.82 -0.40 7.86
C VAL A 14 -13.47 0.82 8.71
N ILE A 15 -12.19 1.18 8.71
CA ILE A 15 -11.68 2.38 9.37
C ILE A 15 -11.10 3.27 8.28
N ASP A 16 -11.61 4.49 8.18
CA ASP A 16 -11.15 5.50 7.23
C ASP A 16 -10.36 6.59 7.96
N PHE A 17 -9.24 7.00 7.35
CA PHE A 17 -8.42 8.12 7.82
C PHE A 17 -8.46 9.24 6.78
N ASN A 18 -8.76 10.44 7.25
CA ASN A 18 -8.55 11.65 6.48
C ASN A 18 -7.30 12.33 7.03
N TYR A 19 -6.37 12.67 6.13
CA TYR A 19 -5.13 13.36 6.48
C TYR A 19 -4.79 14.39 5.41
N TYR A 20 -4.04 15.42 5.81
CA TYR A 20 -3.59 16.47 4.90
C TYR A 20 -2.25 16.10 4.28
N ARG A 21 -2.10 16.40 2.98
CA ARG A 21 -0.83 16.26 2.26
C ARG A 21 -0.61 17.46 1.36
N ALA A 22 0.66 17.78 1.11
CA ALA A 22 1.01 18.73 0.05
C ALA A 22 0.88 18.06 -1.32
N ASP A 23 0.74 18.89 -2.37
CA ASP A 23 0.78 18.41 -3.76
C ASP A 23 2.19 17.95 -4.17
N ASP A 24 3.23 18.54 -3.58
CA ASP A 24 4.63 18.11 -3.77
C ASP A 24 4.92 16.78 -3.04
N ALA A 25 5.24 15.74 -3.80
CA ALA A 25 5.59 14.41 -3.30
C ALA A 25 6.82 14.37 -2.38
N LEU A 26 7.71 15.36 -2.47
CA LEU A 26 8.89 15.45 -1.61
C LEU A 26 8.63 16.24 -0.33
N THR A 27 7.42 16.74 -0.10
CA THR A 27 7.01 17.39 1.13
C THR A 27 6.38 16.36 2.07
N PRO A 28 7.03 16.04 3.21
CA PRO A 28 6.48 15.13 4.21
C PRO A 28 5.11 15.61 4.68
N ARG A 29 4.19 14.66 4.91
CA ARG A 29 2.89 14.97 5.50
C ARG A 29 3.06 15.33 6.97
N LEU A 30 2.10 16.10 7.50
CA LEU A 30 1.95 16.23 8.94
C LEU A 30 1.69 14.82 9.50
N ILE A 31 2.45 14.38 10.51
CA ILE A 31 2.40 13.03 11.12
C ILE A 31 2.62 11.86 10.14
N GLN A 32 3.57 12.02 9.20
CA GLN A 32 3.95 10.98 8.23
C GLN A 32 4.22 9.63 8.92
N ASP A 33 4.92 9.66 10.05
CA ASP A 33 5.38 8.50 10.81
C ASP A 33 4.21 7.70 11.39
N VAL A 34 3.23 8.40 11.96
CA VAL A 34 2.01 7.79 12.50
C VAL A 34 1.25 7.08 11.39
N MET A 35 1.06 7.72 10.23
CA MET A 35 0.30 7.13 9.13
C MET A 35 1.02 5.91 8.54
N GLU A 36 2.33 5.97 8.37
CA GLU A 36 3.13 4.85 7.86
C GLU A 36 3.19 3.67 8.83
N GLU A 37 3.27 3.93 10.13
CA GLU A 37 3.23 2.90 11.16
C GLU A 37 1.86 2.21 11.17
N MET A 38 0.78 2.99 11.11
CA MET A 38 -0.59 2.46 11.08
C MET A 38 -0.85 1.61 9.82
N GLU A 39 -0.39 2.04 8.65
CA GLU A 39 -0.50 1.25 7.42
C GLU A 39 0.26 -0.07 7.52
N GLN A 40 1.49 -0.06 8.04
CA GLN A 40 2.27 -1.30 8.23
C GLN A 40 1.65 -2.21 9.29
N MET A 41 1.11 -1.65 10.38
CA MET A 41 0.36 -2.45 11.35
C MET A 41 -0.87 -3.09 10.72
N ALA A 42 -1.70 -2.32 10.01
CA ALA A 42 -2.92 -2.84 9.41
C ALA A 42 -2.62 -3.89 8.33
N PHE A 43 -1.79 -3.53 7.35
CA PHE A 43 -1.64 -4.29 6.12
C PHE A 43 -0.52 -5.34 6.17
N VAL A 44 0.53 -5.13 6.98
CA VAL A 44 1.64 -6.09 7.09
C VAL A 44 1.45 -6.98 8.31
N LYS A 45 1.29 -6.40 9.52
CA LYS A 45 1.19 -7.18 10.76
C LYS A 45 -0.12 -7.98 10.84
N TYR A 46 -1.26 -7.34 10.52
CA TYR A 46 -2.58 -7.96 10.69
C TYR A 46 -3.23 -8.43 9.39
N GLY A 47 -2.58 -8.23 8.23
CA GLY A 47 -3.09 -8.72 6.95
C GLY A 47 -4.43 -8.12 6.53
N ALA A 48 -4.75 -6.90 6.99
CA ALA A 48 -5.97 -6.21 6.58
C ALA A 48 -6.03 -6.06 5.05
N LYS A 49 -7.25 -5.96 4.50
CA LYS A 49 -7.46 -5.77 3.07
C LYS A 49 -7.48 -4.27 2.75
N PRO A 50 -6.60 -3.78 1.86
CA PRO A 50 -6.62 -2.37 1.45
C PRO A 50 -7.87 -2.06 0.62
N HIS A 51 -8.36 -0.83 0.74
CA HIS A 51 -9.37 -0.30 -0.15
C HIS A 51 -8.73 0.14 -1.47
N TRP A 52 -9.12 -0.51 -2.57
CA TRP A 52 -8.57 -0.33 -3.93
C TRP A 52 -8.51 1.12 -4.42
N GLY A 53 -9.44 1.97 -3.99
CA GLY A 53 -9.51 3.38 -4.40
C GLY A 53 -9.02 4.41 -3.36
N LYS A 54 -8.49 4.00 -2.21
CA LYS A 54 -8.11 4.93 -1.12
C LYS A 54 -6.71 4.72 -0.56
N ASN A 55 -6.18 3.51 -0.60
CA ASN A 55 -4.87 3.22 -0.01
C ASN A 55 -3.71 3.48 -0.98
N ARG A 56 -2.55 3.82 -0.41
CA ARG A 56 -1.27 3.93 -1.14
C ARG A 56 -0.75 2.54 -1.51
N LYS A 57 0.25 2.50 -2.40
CA LYS A 57 0.84 1.26 -2.96
C LYS A 57 1.31 0.28 -1.87
N VAL A 58 1.92 0.77 -0.78
CA VAL A 58 2.36 -0.04 0.37
C VAL A 58 1.25 -0.87 1.00
N GLY A 59 0.00 -0.39 0.98
CA GLY A 59 -1.16 -1.14 1.48
C GLY A 59 -1.45 -2.41 0.67
N PHE A 60 -1.02 -2.45 -0.59
CA PHE A 60 -1.17 -3.61 -1.47
C PHE A 60 0.01 -4.58 -1.41
N PHE A 61 1.09 -4.30 -0.68
CA PHE A 61 2.18 -5.26 -0.56
C PHE A 61 1.66 -6.59 0.01
N GLY A 62 1.98 -7.71 -0.67
CA GLY A 62 1.45 -9.02 -0.32
C GLY A 62 -0.06 -9.17 -0.50
N VAL A 63 -0.69 -8.42 -1.42
CA VAL A 63 -2.14 -8.47 -1.65
C VAL A 63 -2.65 -9.85 -2.04
N LYS A 64 -1.87 -10.64 -2.76
CA LYS A 64 -2.24 -12.02 -3.09
C LYS A 64 -2.50 -12.85 -1.81
N GLN A 65 -1.67 -12.70 -0.79
CA GLN A 65 -1.81 -13.41 0.48
C GLN A 65 -3.07 -12.95 1.25
N LYS A 66 -3.39 -11.65 1.18
CA LYS A 66 -4.58 -11.06 1.84
C LYS A 66 -5.91 -11.58 1.28
N TYR A 67 -5.94 -11.92 -0.02
CA TYR A 67 -7.15 -12.42 -0.69
C TYR A 67 -7.14 -13.94 -0.92
N GLY A 68 -5.99 -14.59 -0.80
CA GLY A 68 -5.84 -16.03 -0.91
C GLY A 68 -6.36 -16.59 -2.25
N PRO A 69 -7.05 -17.73 -2.25
CA PRO A 69 -7.55 -18.38 -3.47
C PRO A 69 -8.48 -17.53 -4.33
N ASN A 70 -9.15 -16.52 -3.75
CA ASN A 70 -10.02 -15.64 -4.52
C ASN A 70 -9.22 -14.70 -5.44
N PHE A 71 -7.98 -14.39 -5.09
CA PHE A 71 -7.10 -13.61 -5.96
C PHE A 71 -6.80 -14.37 -7.27
N ASP A 72 -6.52 -15.67 -7.17
CA ASP A 72 -6.25 -16.51 -8.34
C ASP A 72 -7.50 -16.65 -9.24
N LYS A 73 -8.69 -16.82 -8.64
CA LYS A 73 -9.96 -16.81 -9.38
C LYS A 73 -10.23 -15.49 -10.09
N PHE A 74 -9.87 -14.36 -9.46
CA PHE A 74 -9.94 -13.05 -10.09
C PHE A 74 -9.03 -12.96 -11.30
N LEU A 75 -7.77 -13.40 -11.18
CA LEU A 75 -6.81 -13.38 -12.29
C LEU A 75 -7.26 -14.29 -13.44
N GLU A 76 -7.77 -15.48 -13.14
CA GLU A 76 -8.31 -16.40 -14.16
C GLU A 76 -9.44 -15.73 -14.95
N LEU A 77 -10.40 -15.12 -14.24
CA LEU A 77 -11.51 -14.42 -14.88
C LEU A 77 -11.05 -13.18 -15.66
N LYS A 78 -10.11 -12.39 -15.12
CA LYS A 78 -9.49 -11.26 -15.80
C LYS A 78 -8.87 -11.70 -17.12
N ASN A 79 -8.05 -12.75 -17.12
CA ASN A 79 -7.37 -13.23 -18.33
C ASN A 79 -8.35 -13.83 -19.35
N LYS A 80 -9.44 -14.45 -18.89
CA LYS A 80 -10.51 -14.95 -19.77
C LYS A 80 -11.29 -13.83 -20.44
N LEU A 81 -11.58 -12.74 -19.72
CA LEU A 81 -12.39 -11.63 -20.21
C LEU A 81 -11.58 -10.59 -21.01
N ASP A 82 -10.31 -10.42 -20.67
CA ASP A 82 -9.38 -9.49 -21.33
C ASP A 82 -8.08 -10.20 -21.78
N PRO A 83 -8.16 -11.15 -22.72
CA PRO A 83 -6.99 -11.93 -23.16
C PRO A 83 -5.94 -11.08 -23.90
N LYS A 84 -6.35 -9.91 -24.40
CA LYS A 84 -5.46 -8.94 -25.07
C LYS A 84 -4.90 -7.88 -24.12
N MET A 85 -5.24 -7.95 -22.83
CA MET A 85 -4.78 -7.02 -21.80
C MET A 85 -5.11 -5.55 -22.13
N MET A 86 -6.26 -5.28 -22.77
CA MET A 86 -6.70 -3.93 -23.12
C MET A 86 -6.90 -3.03 -21.90
N PHE A 87 -7.21 -3.62 -20.74
CA PHE A 87 -7.43 -2.89 -19.49
C PHE A 87 -6.26 -3.01 -18.51
N SER A 88 -5.12 -3.55 -18.95
CA SER A 88 -3.93 -3.69 -18.11
C SER A 88 -2.84 -2.75 -18.59
N SER A 89 -2.14 -2.14 -17.65
CA SER A 89 -0.94 -1.35 -17.84
C SER A 89 0.10 -1.73 -16.77
N GLU A 90 1.34 -1.31 -16.97
CA GLU A 90 2.38 -1.47 -15.95
C GLU A 90 1.91 -0.93 -14.59
N TRP A 91 1.35 0.28 -14.57
CA TRP A 91 0.81 0.88 -13.35
C TRP A 91 -0.31 0.06 -12.70
N SER A 92 -1.29 -0.42 -13.47
CA SER A 92 -2.39 -1.20 -12.88
C SER A 92 -1.90 -2.54 -12.33
N ASP A 93 -0.92 -3.15 -13.00
CA ASP A 93 -0.33 -4.42 -12.57
C ASP A 93 0.51 -4.23 -11.30
N GLU A 94 1.26 -3.13 -11.19
CA GLU A 94 1.97 -2.80 -9.96
C GLU A 94 1.05 -2.74 -8.74
N ILE A 95 -0.11 -2.08 -8.88
CA ILE A 95 -1.11 -2.01 -7.81
C ILE A 95 -1.78 -3.36 -7.58
N LEU A 96 -2.24 -4.03 -8.65
CA LEU A 96 -2.96 -5.30 -8.57
C LEU A 96 -2.11 -6.39 -7.92
N PHE A 97 -0.83 -6.46 -8.26
CA PHE A 97 0.10 -7.45 -7.71
C PHE A 97 0.81 -6.95 -6.45
N GLY A 98 0.66 -5.67 -6.10
CA GLY A 98 1.25 -5.09 -4.90
C GLY A 98 2.77 -5.26 -4.85
N ARG A 99 3.44 -5.09 -5.99
CA ARG A 99 4.89 -5.26 -6.09
C ARG A 99 5.58 -4.00 -5.58
N GLU A 100 6.61 -4.18 -4.76
CA GLU A 100 7.47 -3.07 -4.39
C GLU A 100 8.25 -2.60 -5.65
N SER A 101 8.17 -1.30 -5.94
CA SER A 101 8.96 -0.68 -7.00
C SER A 101 10.38 -0.40 -6.54
N SER A 102 11.29 -0.18 -7.50
CA SER A 102 12.62 0.33 -7.22
C SER A 102 12.57 1.55 -6.32
N LYS A 103 13.42 1.57 -5.27
CA LYS A 103 13.42 2.67 -4.29
C LYS A 103 14.18 3.88 -4.82
N TYR A 104 13.54 5.04 -4.75
CA TYR A 104 14.05 6.32 -5.20
C TYR A 104 13.81 7.39 -4.13
N ASP A 105 14.42 8.56 -4.29
CA ASP A 105 14.36 9.62 -3.29
C ASP A 105 12.91 10.06 -3.05
N GLY A 106 12.48 10.04 -1.79
CA GLY A 106 11.10 10.32 -1.41
C GLY A 106 10.08 9.21 -1.65
N CYS A 107 10.45 8.00 -2.09
CA CYS A 107 9.48 6.94 -2.40
C CYS A 107 8.58 6.54 -1.21
N ALA A 108 9.07 6.65 0.03
CA ALA A 108 8.31 6.27 1.22
C ALA A 108 7.25 7.32 1.57
N LEU A 109 7.56 8.60 1.32
CA LEU A 109 6.61 9.69 1.51
C LEU A 109 5.31 9.47 0.75
N GLU A 110 5.38 8.96 -0.48
CA GLU A 110 4.21 8.60 -1.29
C GLU A 110 3.74 7.15 -1.14
N GLY A 111 4.37 6.36 -0.27
CA GLY A 111 3.97 4.99 0.03
C GLY A 111 4.25 4.03 -1.11
N ASN A 112 5.20 4.36 -1.99
CA ASN A 112 5.65 3.51 -3.08
C ASN A 112 6.70 2.48 -2.63
N CYS A 113 7.30 2.68 -1.46
CA CYS A 113 8.25 1.78 -0.82
C CYS A 113 8.10 1.89 0.71
N VAL A 114 8.61 0.90 1.44
CA VAL A 114 8.91 1.05 2.87
C VAL A 114 10.34 1.56 3.01
N CYS A 115 10.57 2.60 3.83
CA CYS A 115 11.89 3.22 3.90
C CYS A 115 12.94 2.22 4.41
N SER A 116 14.13 2.23 3.80
CA SER A 116 15.33 1.53 4.29
C SER A 116 16.57 2.42 4.36
N GLU A 117 16.47 3.65 3.87
CA GLU A 117 17.54 4.65 3.76
C GLU A 117 16.89 6.02 3.95
N ASP A 118 17.63 6.98 4.49
CA ASP A 118 17.10 8.31 4.81
C ASP A 118 16.62 9.07 3.57
N ARG A 119 17.25 8.85 2.40
CA ARG A 119 16.85 9.48 1.13
C ARG A 119 15.40 9.19 0.72
N HIS A 120 14.80 8.11 1.22
CA HIS A 120 13.39 7.80 0.97
C HIS A 120 12.42 8.73 1.72
N CYS A 121 12.92 9.48 2.72
CA CYS A 121 12.13 10.28 3.66
C CYS A 121 12.30 11.80 3.51
N SER A 122 13.09 12.30 2.55
CA SER A 122 13.40 13.74 2.41
C SER A 122 14.21 14.30 3.60
N PRO A 123 15.48 13.88 3.75
CA PRO A 123 16.33 14.28 4.87
C PRO A 123 16.66 15.77 4.87
N SER A 124 16.60 16.44 3.70
CA SER A 124 16.72 17.89 3.58
C SER A 124 15.60 18.67 4.30
N LYS A 125 14.47 18.01 4.60
CA LYS A 125 13.35 18.53 5.38
C LYS A 125 13.31 17.98 6.82
N GLY A 126 14.37 17.27 7.25
CA GLY A 126 14.52 16.76 8.61
C GLY A 126 13.86 15.40 8.88
N TYR A 127 13.40 14.71 7.84
CA TYR A 127 12.74 13.40 7.96
C TYR A 127 13.71 12.28 7.54
N PHE A 128 13.80 11.26 8.39
CA PHE A 128 14.79 10.19 8.27
C PHE A 128 14.10 8.85 8.40
N CYS A 129 14.70 7.80 7.87
CA CYS A 129 14.12 6.48 8.01
C CYS A 129 14.38 5.96 9.42
N ARG A 130 13.32 5.86 10.23
CA ARG A 130 13.36 5.44 11.62
C ARG A 130 12.51 4.19 11.86
N GLN A 131 12.66 3.66 13.06
CA GLN A 131 11.84 2.56 13.54
C GLN A 131 10.49 3.10 14.02
N GLY A 132 9.41 2.37 13.79
CA GLY A 132 8.09 2.70 14.36
C GLY A 132 8.11 2.74 15.89
N LEU A 133 7.26 3.58 16.49
CA LEU A 133 7.19 3.79 17.93
C LEU A 133 6.50 2.63 18.66
N VAL A 134 5.39 2.11 18.10
CA VAL A 134 4.54 1.07 18.70
C VAL A 134 4.80 -0.29 18.05
N TYR A 135 4.80 -0.33 16.72
CA TYR A 135 5.15 -1.48 15.91
C TYR A 135 6.59 -1.34 15.45
N THR A 136 7.49 -1.77 16.32
CA THR A 136 8.95 -1.66 16.18
C THR A 136 9.55 -2.39 14.97
N GLN A 137 8.79 -3.20 14.24
CA GLN A 137 9.23 -3.79 12.97
C GLN A 137 8.92 -2.88 11.77
N ALA A 138 8.08 -1.87 11.94
CA ALA A 138 7.82 -0.86 10.92
C ALA A 138 9.04 0.03 10.72
N ARG A 139 9.18 0.51 9.49
CA ARG A 139 10.12 1.56 9.12
C ARG A 139 9.33 2.77 8.63
N VAL A 140 9.57 3.92 9.23
CA VAL A 140 8.78 5.13 9.00
C VAL A 140 9.66 6.33 8.72
N CYS A 141 9.16 7.21 7.86
CA CYS A 141 9.53 8.61 7.76
C CYS A 141 8.66 9.41 8.73
#